data_AF-A0A9E2GDY7-F1
#
_entry.id   AF-A0A9E2GDY7-F1
#
_cell.length_a   1.000
_cell.length_b   1.000
_cell.length_c   1.000
_cell.angle_alpha   90.00
_cell.angle_beta   90.00
_cell.angle_gamma   90.00
#
_symmetry.space_group_name_H-M   'P 1'
#
loop_
_entity.id
_entity.type
_entity.pdbx_description
1 polymer ?
#
loop_
_entity_poly.entity_id
_entity_poly.type
_entity_poly.pdbx_seq_one_letter_code
_entity_poly.pdbx_strand_id
1 'polypeptide(L)'
;MKVLFESEIPFRNDILLSLRKNSLDYISSLLETAKEKGEIRNDIDIAKASFVVDAIIDRFLQSQTVLHLDAGLGLFKCREEDIKAWIEGLVDIIRFGIGRG
;
A
#
# COMPACT_ATOMS: atom_id res chain seq x y z
N MET A 1 -13.07 2.60 2.31
CA MET A 1 -12.87 3.44 1.11
C MET A 1 -14.16 4.09 0.57
N LYS A 2 -15.25 4.23 1.35
CA LYS A 2 -16.44 5.00 0.95
C LYS A 2 -16.28 6.52 1.13
N VAL A 3 -15.48 6.94 2.11
CA VAL A 3 -15.18 8.35 2.44
C VAL A 3 -14.54 9.13 1.27
N LEU A 4 -13.87 8.45 0.34
CA LEU A 4 -13.29 9.11 -0.84
C LEU A 4 -14.35 9.55 -1.86
N PHE A 5 -15.52 8.90 -1.89
CA PHE A 5 -16.55 9.09 -2.92
C PHE A 5 -17.87 9.66 -2.41
N GLU A 6 -18.07 9.80 -1.09
CA GLU A 6 -19.26 10.43 -0.51
C GLU A 6 -19.02 11.94 -0.27
N SER A 7 -19.85 12.77 -0.88
CA SER A 7 -19.67 14.22 -1.06
C SER A 7 -20.04 15.09 0.14
N GLU A 8 -20.49 14.52 1.27
CA GLU A 8 -21.20 15.24 2.34
C GLU A 8 -20.58 14.97 3.73
N ILE A 9 -19.25 15.06 3.87
CA ILE A 9 -18.57 14.92 5.18
C ILE A 9 -17.82 16.23 5.52
N PRO A 10 -18.27 17.01 6.52
CA PRO A 10 -17.49 18.11 7.07
C PRO A 10 -16.12 17.62 7.58
N PHE A 11 -15.04 18.40 7.40
CA PHE A 11 -13.67 18.04 7.83
C PHE A 11 -13.06 16.81 7.13
N ARG A 12 -13.60 16.38 5.98
CA ARG A 12 -13.12 15.23 5.19
C ARG A 12 -11.60 15.27 4.94
N ASN A 13 -11.06 16.42 4.58
CA ASN A 13 -9.63 16.53 4.25
C ASN A 13 -8.74 16.29 5.47
N ASP A 14 -9.11 16.78 6.65
CA ASP A 14 -8.35 16.59 7.89
C ASP A 14 -8.41 15.13 8.36
N ILE A 15 -9.58 14.49 8.22
CA ILE A 15 -9.77 13.06 8.52
C ILE A 15 -8.95 12.20 7.56
N LEU A 16 -9.00 12.48 6.25
CA LEU A 16 -8.23 11.75 5.25
C LEU A 16 -6.72 11.93 5.44
N LEU A 17 -6.28 13.15 5.72
CA LEU A 17 -4.88 13.46 5.99
C LEU A 17 -4.39 12.72 7.24
N SER A 18 -5.19 12.73 8.31
CA SER A 18 -4.88 11.99 9.54
C SER A 18 -4.80 10.48 9.27
N LEU A 19 -5.76 9.91 8.54
CA LEU A 19 -5.75 8.48 8.20
C LEU A 19 -4.52 8.10 7.37
N ARG A 20 -4.20 8.90 6.35
CA ARG A 20 -3.02 8.68 5.50
C ARG A 20 -1.72 8.81 6.27
N LYS A 21 -1.63 9.81 7.15
CA LYS A 21 -0.46 9.98 8.02
C LYS A 21 -0.28 8.76 8.93
N ASN A 22 -1.35 8.29 9.58
CA ASN A 22 -1.27 7.10 10.44
C ASN A 22 -0.85 5.84 9.66
N SER A 23 -1.35 5.65 8.42
CA SER A 23 -0.93 4.54 7.55
C SER A 23 0.57 4.60 7.26
N LEU A 24 1.05 5.77 6.84
CA LEU A 24 2.45 5.97 6.49
C LEU A 24 3.38 5.85 7.71
N ASP A 25 2.98 6.39 8.87
CA ASP A 25 3.73 6.29 10.12
C ASP A 25 3.86 4.83 10.55
N TYR A 26 2.77 4.05 10.45
CA TYR A 26 2.79 2.62 10.73
C TYR A 26 3.73 1.85 9.80
N ILE A 27 3.61 2.04 8.48
CA ILE A 27 4.48 1.39 7.49
C ILE A 27 5.95 1.76 7.75
N SER A 28 6.23 3.04 8.02
CA SER A 28 7.59 3.50 8.31
C SER A 28 8.16 2.81 9.53
N SER A 29 7.40 2.70 10.63
CA SER A 29 7.84 2.01 11.84
C SER A 29 8.23 0.54 11.61
N LEU A 30 7.48 -0.15 10.72
CA LEU A 30 7.78 -1.54 10.35
C LEU A 30 9.07 -1.64 9.55
N LEU A 31 9.26 -0.76 8.56
CA LEU A 31 10.45 -0.75 7.74
C LEU A 31 11.70 -0.32 8.54
N GLU A 32 11.57 0.61 9.47
CA GLU A 32 12.66 0.96 10.40
C GLU A 32 13.08 -0.25 11.24
N THR A 33 12.12 -0.93 11.85
CA THR A 33 12.37 -2.16 12.63
C THR A 33 13.06 -3.23 11.78
N ALA A 34 12.61 -3.44 10.54
CA ALA A 34 13.21 -4.41 9.63
C ALA A 34 14.64 -4.00 9.21
N LYS A 35 14.89 -2.70 9.01
CA LYS A 35 16.23 -2.17 8.71
C LYS A 35 17.18 -2.34 9.89
N GLU A 36 16.73 -2.10 11.12
CA GLU A 36 17.50 -2.33 12.35
C GLU A 36 17.90 -3.81 12.50
N LYS A 37 17.01 -4.74 12.09
CA LYS A 37 17.30 -6.18 12.05
C LYS A 37 18.20 -6.61 10.88
N GLY A 38 18.54 -5.69 9.99
CA GLY A 38 19.36 -5.97 8.81
C GLY A 38 18.62 -6.69 7.67
N GLU A 39 17.29 -6.72 7.70
CA GLU A 39 16.43 -7.35 6.69
C GLU A 39 16.26 -6.46 5.44
N ILE A 40 16.41 -5.14 5.60
CA ILE A 40 16.39 -4.15 4.50
C ILE A 40 17.83 -3.74 4.16
N ARG A 41 18.11 -3.50 2.87
CA ARG A 41 19.43 -3.00 2.45
C ARG A 41 19.72 -1.62 3.07
N ASN A 42 20.97 -1.40 3.45
CA ASN A 42 21.38 -0.21 4.21
C ASN A 42 21.21 1.10 3.42
N ASP A 43 21.28 1.05 2.09
CA ASP A 43 21.17 2.17 1.16
C ASP A 43 19.73 2.65 0.94
N ILE A 44 18.73 1.90 1.41
CA ILE A 44 17.32 2.26 1.26
C ILE A 44 16.95 3.41 2.19
N ASP A 45 16.37 4.46 1.62
CA ASP A 45 15.69 5.52 2.34
C ASP A 45 14.30 5.03 2.78
N ILE A 46 14.06 4.98 4.09
CA ILE A 46 12.83 4.44 4.65
C ILE A 46 11.61 5.27 4.25
N ALA A 47 11.69 6.60 4.27
CA ALA A 47 10.54 7.44 3.94
C ALA A 47 10.09 7.22 2.49
N LYS A 48 11.04 7.07 1.57
CA LYS A 48 10.75 6.74 0.16
C LYS A 48 10.17 5.34 0.00
N ALA A 49 10.71 4.36 0.71
CA ALA A 49 10.20 2.99 0.69
C ALA A 49 8.77 2.91 1.25
N SER A 50 8.49 3.58 2.38
CA SER A 50 7.16 3.64 2.98
C SER A 50 6.13 4.25 2.03
N PHE A 51 6.49 5.33 1.33
CA PHE A 51 5.63 5.94 0.33
C PHE A 51 5.26 4.96 -0.79
N VAL A 52 6.23 4.21 -1.30
CA VAL A 52 6.00 3.21 -2.35
C VAL A 52 5.07 2.10 -1.86
N VAL A 53 5.29 1.57 -0.65
CA VAL A 53 4.45 0.53 -0.07
C VAL A 53 3.01 1.03 0.15
N ASP A 54 2.82 2.23 0.72
CA ASP A 54 1.48 2.83 0.90
C ASP A 54 0.76 3.03 -0.44
N ALA A 55 1.49 3.51 -1.46
CA ALA A 55 0.94 3.72 -2.80
C ALA A 55 0.49 2.41 -3.47
N ILE A 56 1.26 1.32 -3.31
CA ILE A 56 0.90 -0.01 -3.84
C ILE A 56 -0.37 -0.52 -3.15
N ILE A 57 -0.43 -0.45 -1.81
CA ILE A 57 -1.59 -0.90 -1.03
C ILE A 57 -2.85 -0.14 -1.47
N ASP A 58 -2.77 1.19 -1.52
CA ASP A 58 -3.90 2.03 -1.92
C ASP A 58 -4.36 1.73 -3.35
N ARG A 59 -3.42 1.64 -4.30
CA ARG A 59 -3.73 1.37 -5.71
C ARG A 59 -4.36 -0.01 -5.90
N PHE A 60 -3.92 -1.01 -5.15
CA PHE A 60 -4.46 -2.37 -5.19
C PHE A 60 -5.90 -2.42 -4.66
N LEU A 61 -6.15 -1.79 -3.51
CA LEU A 61 -7.50 -1.72 -2.94
C LEU A 61 -8.47 -0.94 -3.86
N GLN A 62 -7.98 0.11 -4.53
CA GLN A 62 -8.77 0.86 -5.50
C GLN A 62 -9.17 0.01 -6.71
N SER A 63 -8.26 -0.79 -7.28
CA SER A 63 -8.58 -1.70 -8.39
C SER A 63 -9.62 -2.77 -8.02
N GLN A 64 -9.65 -3.22 -6.76
CA GLN A 64 -10.67 -4.16 -6.27
C GLN A 64 -12.06 -3.53 -6.18
N THR A 65 -12.12 -2.22 -5.91
CA THR A 65 -13.37 -1.52 -5.60
C THR A 65 -13.99 -0.84 -6.82
N VAL A 66 -13.19 -0.48 -7.83
CA VAL A 66 -13.59 0.38 -8.93
C VAL A 66 -13.13 -0.20 -10.27
N LEU A 67 -14.07 -0.63 -11.11
CA LEU A 67 -13.78 -1.32 -12.38
C LEU A 67 -12.86 -0.53 -13.31
N HIS A 68 -13.01 0.79 -13.42
CA HIS A 68 -12.12 1.58 -14.30
C HIS A 68 -10.69 1.69 -13.77
N LEU A 69 -10.49 1.50 -12.45
CA LEU A 69 -9.15 1.42 -11.84
C LEU A 69 -8.56 0.01 -11.91
N ASP A 70 -9.32 -0.98 -12.39
CA ASP A 70 -8.76 -2.30 -12.73
C ASP A 70 -7.71 -2.22 -13.85
N ALA A 71 -7.92 -1.29 -14.79
CA ALA A 71 -7.12 -1.15 -16.01
C ALA A 71 -6.99 -2.44 -16.85
N GLY A 72 -7.93 -3.39 -16.71
CA GLY A 72 -7.92 -4.67 -17.43
C GLY A 72 -7.03 -5.74 -16.81
N LEU A 73 -6.54 -5.52 -15.58
CA LEU A 73 -5.74 -6.51 -14.83
C LEU A 73 -6.57 -7.65 -14.25
N GLY A 74 -7.91 -7.55 -14.28
CA GLY A 74 -8.80 -8.59 -13.78
C GLY A 74 -8.79 -8.69 -12.25
N LEU A 75 -8.49 -7.60 -11.55
CA LEU A 75 -8.53 -7.39 -10.11
C LEU A 75 -9.93 -7.00 -9.62
N PHE A 76 -10.74 -6.31 -10.43
CA PHE A 76 -12.07 -5.92 -9.99
C PHE A 76 -12.96 -7.14 -9.69
N LYS A 77 -13.33 -7.32 -8.42
CA LYS A 77 -14.11 -8.47 -7.92
C LYS A 77 -13.53 -9.84 -8.31
N CYS A 78 -12.20 -9.96 -8.36
CA CYS A 78 -11.57 -11.23 -8.67
C CYS A 78 -11.75 -12.25 -7.54
N ARG A 79 -11.47 -13.53 -7.84
CA ARG A 79 -11.65 -14.62 -6.86
C ARG A 79 -10.59 -14.49 -5.78
N GLU A 80 -10.88 -14.99 -4.58
CA GLU A 80 -9.96 -14.92 -3.44
C GLU A 80 -8.58 -15.54 -3.75
N GLU A 81 -8.55 -16.62 -4.53
CA GLU A 81 -7.32 -17.27 -5.02
C GLU A 81 -6.46 -16.33 -5.87
N ASP A 82 -7.10 -15.58 -6.77
CA ASP A 82 -6.42 -14.63 -7.66
C ASP A 82 -5.90 -13.42 -6.86
N ILE A 83 -6.65 -12.98 -5.84
CA ILE A 83 -6.21 -11.92 -4.89
C ILE A 83 -4.93 -12.35 -4.16
N LYS A 84 -4.89 -13.58 -3.64
CA LYS A 84 -3.73 -14.10 -2.90
C LYS A 84 -2.49 -14.13 -3.79
N ALA A 85 -2.61 -14.64 -5.01
CA ALA A 85 -1.50 -14.67 -5.97
C ALA A 85 -0.95 -13.27 -6.27
N TRP A 86 -1.83 -12.27 -6.43
CA TRP A 86 -1.42 -10.88 -6.60
C TRP A 86 -0.69 -10.31 -5.38
N ILE A 87 -1.21 -10.57 -4.18
CA ILE A 87 -0.58 -10.10 -2.94
C ILE A 87 0.81 -10.72 -2.79
N GLU A 88 0.95 -12.03 -3.02
CA GLU A 88 2.23 -12.73 -2.98
C GLU A 88 3.23 -12.11 -3.95
N GLY A 89 2.83 -11.90 -5.22
CA GLY A 89 3.69 -11.25 -6.22
C GLY A 89 4.10 -9.82 -5.86
N LEU A 90 3.17 -9.02 -5.31
CA LEU A 90 3.48 -7.66 -4.85
C LEU A 90 4.45 -7.65 -3.66
N VAL A 91 4.24 -8.56 -2.71
CA VAL A 91 5.15 -8.74 -1.56
C VAL A 91 6.54 -9.13 -2.04
N ASP A 92 6.64 -10.07 -2.97
CA ASP A 92 7.92 -10.50 -3.54
C ASP A 92 8.63 -9.34 -4.25
N ILE A 93 7.92 -8.56 -5.08
CA ILE A 93 8.47 -7.37 -5.74
C ILE A 93 9.04 -6.39 -4.71
N ILE A 94 8.30 -6.13 -3.62
CA ILE A 94 8.77 -5.23 -2.55
C ILE A 94 10.01 -5.83 -1.88
N ARG A 95 9.97 -7.11 -1.51
CA ARG A 95 11.08 -7.81 -0.84
C ARG A 95 12.33 -7.84 -1.70
N PHE A 96 12.24 -8.11 -2.99
CA PHE A 96 13.40 -8.03 -3.90
C PHE A 96 13.84 -6.58 -4.13
N GLY A 97 12.90 -5.64 -4.11
CA GLY A 97 13.15 -4.22 -4.29
C GLY A 97 13.96 -3.59 -3.17
N ILE A 98 13.66 -3.91 -1.90
CA ILE A 98 14.26 -3.25 -0.72
C ILE A 98 15.00 -4.20 0.23
N GLY A 99 14.70 -5.49 0.17
CA GLY A 99 15.25 -6.50 1.06
C GLY A 99 16.72 -6.80 0.77
N ARG A 100 17.41 -7.23 1.82
CA ARG A 100 18.75 -7.80 1.70
C ARG A 100 18.59 -9.24 1.22
N GLY A 101 19.15 -9.53 0.04
CA GLY A 101 19.08 -10.85 -0.60
C GLY A 101 19.60 -11.99 0.27
#